data_AF-A0A532DPG1-F1
#
_entry.id   AF-A0A532DPG1-F1
#
_cell.length_a   1.000
_cell.length_b   1.000
_cell.length_c   1.000
_cell.angle_alpha   90.00
_cell.angle_beta   90.00
_cell.angle_gamma   90.00
#
_symmetry.space_group_name_H-M   'P 1'
#
loop_
_entity.id
_entity.type
_entity.pdbx_description
1 polymer ?
#
loop_
_entity_poly.entity_id
_entity_poly.type
_entity_poly.pdbx_seq_one_letter_code
_entity_poly.pdbx_strand_id
1 'polypeptide(L)' 'MLRTTDGGATWAPQDSRTAQWFTAVQFVGPEEGWAVGAAGTILRYARSTH' A
#
# COMPACT_ATOMS: atom_id res chain seq x y z
N MET A 1 1.34 -4.32 6.46
CA MET A 1 0.45 -4.31 5.28
C MET A 1 0.63 -5.62 4.52
N LEU A 2 -0.36 -6.08 3.76
CA LEU A 2 -0.24 -7.30 2.95
C LEU A 2 -0.52 -6.97 1.48
N ARG A 3 0.15 -7.69 0.57
CA ARG A 3 -0.07 -7.60 -0.87
C ARG A 3 -0.32 -9.00 -1.44
N THR A 4 -1.28 -9.09 -2.35
CA THR A 4 -1.49 -10.27 -3.19
C THR A 4 -1.12 -9.95 -4.64
N THR A 5 -0.71 -10.97 -5.39
CA THR A 5 -0.51 -10.91 -6.85
C THR A 5 -1.34 -11.95 -7.60
N ASP A 6 -2.17 -12.73 -6.88
CA ASP A 6 -2.90 -13.89 -7.39
C ASP A 6 -4.41 -13.80 -7.10
N GLY A 7 -4.94 -12.56 -7.01
CA GLY A 7 -6.37 -12.33 -6.77
C GLY A 7 -6.82 -12.60 -5.33
N GLY A 8 -5.89 -12.67 -4.39
CA GLY A 8 -6.17 -12.85 -2.95
C GLY A 8 -6.07 -14.29 -2.46
N ALA A 9 -5.59 -15.22 -3.29
CA ALA A 9 -5.35 -16.60 -2.87
C ALA A 9 -4.17 -16.70 -1.89
N THR A 10 -3.12 -15.89 -2.10
CA THR A 10 -2.00 -15.75 -1.16
C THR A 10 -1.67 -14.28 -0.89
N TRP A 11 -1.11 -14.04 0.29
CA TRP A 11 -0.76 -12.70 0.78
C TRP A 11 0.66 -12.70 1.32
N ALA A 12 1.47 -11.77 0.82
CA ALA A 12 2.83 -11.55 1.28
C ALA A 12 2.90 -10.26 2.13
N PRO A 13 3.73 -10.23 3.19
CA PRO A 13 4.03 -8.99 3.90
C PRO A 13 4.59 -7.92 2.97
N GLN A 14 4.05 -6.72 3.07
CA GLN A 14 4.63 -5.52 2.48
C GLN A 14 5.06 -4.58 3.61
N ASP A 15 6.33 -4.19 3.58
CA ASP A 15 6.89 -3.20 4.51
C ASP A 15 6.18 -1.85 4.35
N SER A 16 5.62 -1.36 5.44
CA SER A 16 4.95 -0.06 5.54
C SER A 16 5.88 1.07 5.95
N ARG A 17 7.10 0.77 6.39
CA ARG A 17 8.08 1.72 6.95
C ARG A 17 7.58 2.54 8.15
N THR A 18 6.48 2.11 8.76
CA THR A 18 5.81 2.76 9.89
C THR A 18 5.01 1.74 10.69
N ALA A 19 4.92 1.96 12.00
CA ALA A 19 4.06 1.20 12.91
C ALA A 19 2.64 1.78 13.03
N GLN A 20 2.37 2.92 12.38
CA GLN A 20 1.07 3.57 12.43
C GLN A 20 0.00 2.77 11.68
N TRP A 21 -1.23 2.89 12.14
CA TRP A 21 -2.37 2.22 11.52
C TRP A 21 -2.83 2.98 10.28
N PHE A 22 -3.03 2.25 9.18
CA PHE A 22 -3.68 2.78 7.99
C PHE A 22 -5.19 2.59 8.09
N THR A 23 -5.95 3.60 7.65
CA THR A 23 -7.41 3.62 7.71
C THR A 23 -8.06 3.61 6.32
N ALA A 24 -7.33 3.99 5.27
CA ALA A 24 -7.83 3.97 3.90
C ALA A 24 -6.70 3.74 2.89
N VAL A 25 -7.08 3.19 1.73
CA VAL A 25 -6.24 3.02 0.55
C VAL A 25 -7.00 3.49 -0.69
N GLN A 26 -6.32 4.15 -1.63
CA GLN A 26 -6.90 4.56 -2.91
C GLN A 26 -5.87 4.44 -4.03
N PHE A 27 -6.31 3.91 -5.17
CA PHE A 27 -5.50 3.82 -6.39
C PHE A 27 -6.12 4.70 -7.47
N VAL A 28 -5.28 5.44 -8.20
CA VAL A 28 -5.67 6.20 -9.40
C VAL A 28 -5.36 5.42 -10.68
N GLY A 29 -4.58 4.34 -10.55
CA GLY A 29 -4.28 3.39 -11.61
C GLY A 29 -3.58 2.15 -11.05
N PRO A 30 -3.25 1.16 -11.90
CA PRO A 30 -2.61 -0.08 -11.47
C PRO A 30 -1.17 0.13 -10.95
N GLU A 31 -0.58 1.29 -11.20
CA GLU A 31 0.82 1.59 -10.87
C GLU A 31 0.98 2.78 -9.91
N GLU A 32 -0.12 3.40 -9.49
CA GLU A 32 -0.08 4.56 -8.59
C GLU A 32 -1.25 4.55 -7.59
N GLY A 33 -0.92 4.70 -6.30
CA GLY A 33 -1.88 4.73 -5.21
C GLY A 33 -1.28 5.21 -3.90
N TRP A 34 -2.15 5.40 -2.90
CA TRP A 34 -1.77 5.88 -1.57
C TRP A 34 -2.50 5.12 -0.47
N ALA A 35 -1.82 4.97 0.67
CA ALA A 35 -2.41 4.57 1.94
C ALA A 35 -2.28 5.72 2.93
N VAL A 36 -3.35 6.01 3.67
CA VAL A 36 -3.39 7.07 4.69
C VAL A 36 -3.75 6.51 6.06
N GLY A 37 -3.30 7.15 7.13
CA GLY A 37 -3.46 6.60 8.47
C GLY A 37 -3.26 7.59 9.61
N ALA A 38 -3.13 7.03 10.81
CA ALA A 38 -2.93 7.77 12.05
C ALA A 38 -1.70 8.69 11.99
N ALA A 39 -1.75 9.76 12.80
CA ALA A 39 -0.69 10.77 12.89
C ALA A 39 -0.31 11.43 11.55
N GLY A 40 -1.24 11.49 10.59
CA GLY A 40 -0.98 12.07 9.27
C GLY A 40 -0.08 11.21 8.38
N THR A 41 0.02 9.91 8.65
CA THR A 41 0.83 8.98 7.86
C THR A 41 0.28 8.88 6.44
N ILE A 42 1.15 9.10 5.44
CA ILE A 42 0.85 8.90 4.02
C ILE A 42 1.95 8.03 3.42
N LEU A 43 1.56 6.91 2.79
CA LEU A 43 2.45 6.03 2.05
C LEU A 43 2.07 6.05 0.58
N ARG A 44 3.03 6.35 -0.31
CA ARG A 44 2.83 6.30 -1.77
C ARG A 44 3.28 4.95 -2.32
N TYR A 45 2.45 4.35 -3.14
CA TYR A 45 2.79 3.27 -4.05
C TYR A 45 3.00 3.86 -5.44
N ALA A 46 4.18 3.62 -6.01
CA ALA A 46 4.49 3.92 -7.40
C ALA A 46 5.35 2.78 -7.95
N ARG A 47 5.00 2.24 -9.12
CA ARG A 47 5.88 1.32 -9.82
C ARG A 47 6.96 2.18 -10.51
N SER A 48 8.22 2.07 -10.09
CA SER A 48 9.31 2.71 -10.84
C SER A 48 9.43 2.02 -12.19
N THR A 49 9.15 2.74 -13.26
CA THR A 49 9.62 2.40 -14.60
C THR A 49 11.13 2.63 -14.61
N HIS A 50 11.91 1.55 -14.76
CA HIS A 50 13.27 1.64 -15.29
C HIS A 50 13.21 1.35 -16.78
#